data_AF-A0A358M4Q2-F1
#
_entry.id   AF-A0A358M4Q2-F1
#
_cell.length_a   1.000
_cell.length_b   1.000
_cell.length_c   1.000
_cell.angle_alpha   90.00
_cell.angle_beta   90.00
_cell.angle_gamma   90.00
#
_symmetry.space_group_name_H-M   'P 1'
#
loop_
_entity.id
_entity.type
_entity.pdbx_description
1 polymer ?
#
loop_
_entity_poly.entity_id
_entity_poly.type
_entity_poly.pdbx_seq_one_letter_code
_entity_poly.pdbx_strand_id
1 'polypeptide(L)'
;TVKIEVGKRVPVSYQVTGTPHDDYYLNEDAIEPETLLLRGTAAELRNINEIQVGNIDITGASENVVRTFAVSDYLPEGITAYRTTEIMVTAEILRYEVKSFSVDVNSSISTPGKDTASYVYEFNPEQFSIRVKGKASDLNTLSAASLGLTLDLTGLGVGEYRIPLEFTSIDSEKFTVIGEYVYSVTISANTTPTPDITATPEPPTPTPEPPSPTEEPSPEPTVSQEPAETPAAES
;
A
#
# COMPACT_ATOMS: atom_id res chain seq x y z
N THR A 1 6.68 -38.75 -62.05
CA THR A 1 6.20 -37.36 -61.84
C THR A 1 7.09 -36.71 -60.82
N VAL A 2 7.62 -35.51 -61.08
CA VAL A 2 8.47 -34.79 -60.11
C VAL A 2 7.57 -34.18 -59.05
N LYS A 3 7.82 -34.49 -57.77
CA LYS A 3 7.12 -33.86 -56.63
C LYS A 3 7.91 -32.61 -56.25
N ILE A 4 7.31 -31.43 -56.45
CA ILE A 4 7.90 -30.15 -56.04
C ILE A 4 7.34 -29.83 -54.66
N GLU A 5 8.23 -29.72 -53.67
CA GLU A 5 7.89 -29.28 -52.32
C GLU A 5 8.27 -27.81 -52.16
N VAL A 6 7.40 -27.04 -51.51
CA VAL A 6 7.63 -25.63 -51.21
C VAL A 6 7.61 -25.42 -49.70
N GLY A 7 8.20 -24.31 -49.24
CA GLY A 7 8.20 -23.91 -47.84
C GLY A 7 7.18 -22.81 -47.57
N LYS A 8 6.48 -22.88 -46.43
CA LYS A 8 5.60 -21.80 -45.94
C LYS A 8 5.88 -21.54 -44.46
N ARG A 9 6.06 -20.28 -44.06
CA ARG A 9 6.12 -19.88 -42.65
C ARG A 9 4.72 -19.69 -42.12
N VAL A 10 4.40 -20.36 -41.02
CA VAL A 10 3.06 -20.37 -40.42
C VAL A 10 3.18 -20.08 -38.92
N PRO A 11 2.44 -19.09 -38.39
CA PRO A 11 2.41 -18.80 -36.97
C PRO A 11 1.80 -19.96 -36.17
N VAL A 12 2.20 -20.06 -34.92
CA VAL A 12 1.67 -21.03 -33.96
C VAL A 12 0.90 -20.29 -32.88
N SER A 13 -0.27 -20.81 -32.52
CA SER A 13 -1.05 -20.31 -31.39
C SER A 13 -1.42 -21.41 -30.43
N TYR A 14 -1.73 -21.03 -29.20
CA TYR A 14 -2.09 -21.92 -28.10
C TYR A 14 -3.18 -21.23 -27.26
N GLN A 15 -3.71 -21.94 -26.28
CA GLN A 15 -4.68 -21.39 -25.33
C GLN A 15 -4.17 -21.58 -23.90
N VAL A 16 -4.28 -20.55 -23.08
CA VAL A 16 -4.07 -20.67 -21.63
C VAL A 16 -5.43 -20.95 -20.99
N THR A 17 -5.49 -21.94 -20.11
CA THR A 17 -6.72 -22.33 -19.41
C THR A 17 -6.49 -22.42 -17.90
N GLY A 18 -7.53 -22.16 -17.12
CA GLY A 18 -7.47 -22.22 -15.66
C GLY A 18 -7.04 -20.90 -15.02
N THR A 19 -6.96 -20.93 -13.69
CA THR A 19 -6.54 -19.79 -12.87
C THR A 19 -5.44 -20.23 -11.91
N PRO A 20 -4.36 -19.46 -11.74
CA PRO A 20 -3.34 -19.75 -10.73
C PRO A 20 -3.93 -19.84 -9.32
N HIS A 21 -3.13 -20.34 -8.37
CA HIS A 21 -3.51 -20.31 -6.95
C HIS A 21 -3.81 -18.87 -6.50
N ASP A 22 -4.74 -18.66 -5.55
CA ASP A 22 -5.30 -17.36 -5.09
C ASP A 22 -4.28 -16.24 -4.75
N ASP A 23 -3.02 -16.58 -4.50
CA ASP A 23 -1.95 -15.65 -4.15
C ASP A 23 -0.96 -15.42 -5.30
N TYR A 24 -1.30 -15.91 -6.49
CA TYR A 24 -0.48 -15.87 -7.69
C TYR A 24 -1.27 -15.33 -8.88
N TYR A 25 -0.55 -14.87 -9.89
CA TYR A 25 -1.11 -14.38 -11.14
C TYR A 25 -0.25 -14.81 -12.32
N LEU A 26 -0.87 -14.90 -13.49
CA LEU A 26 -0.18 -15.05 -14.76
C LEU A 26 0.48 -13.71 -15.11
N ASN A 27 1.81 -13.68 -15.14
CA ASN A 27 2.57 -12.48 -15.47
C ASN A 27 2.72 -12.33 -16.98
N GLU A 28 3.24 -13.36 -17.63
CA GLU A 28 3.48 -13.43 -19.06
C GLU A 28 3.39 -14.89 -19.51
N ASP A 29 3.06 -15.12 -20.77
CA ASP A 29 3.10 -16.41 -21.41
C ASP A 29 3.76 -16.29 -22.79
N ALA A 30 4.55 -17.30 -23.16
CA ALA A 30 5.33 -17.29 -24.38
C ALA A 30 5.32 -18.67 -25.04
N ILE A 31 5.43 -18.68 -26.37
CA ILE A 31 5.55 -19.88 -27.20
C ILE A 31 6.81 -19.82 -28.04
N GLU A 32 7.63 -20.87 -27.96
CA GLU A 32 8.88 -20.98 -28.68
C GLU A 32 8.95 -22.28 -29.49
N PRO A 33 9.07 -22.22 -30.83
CA PRO A 33 9.05 -21.02 -31.68
C PRO A 33 7.62 -20.49 -31.97
N GLU A 34 7.48 -19.17 -32.13
CA GLU A 34 6.21 -18.52 -32.55
C GLU A 34 5.79 -18.85 -33.99
N THR A 35 6.72 -19.32 -34.83
CA THR A 35 6.48 -19.59 -36.25
C THR A 35 7.24 -20.84 -36.69
N LEU A 36 6.55 -21.72 -37.40
CA LEU A 36 7.12 -22.91 -38.01
C LEU A 36 7.36 -22.69 -39.51
N LEU A 37 8.44 -23.27 -40.03
CA LEU A 37 8.63 -23.41 -41.46
C LEU A 37 8.11 -24.79 -41.90
N LEU A 38 6.95 -24.82 -42.52
CA LEU A 38 6.31 -26.03 -43.02
C LEU A 38 6.78 -26.36 -44.44
N ARG A 39 6.84 -27.66 -44.75
CA ARG A 39 7.19 -28.22 -46.06
C ARG A 39 6.10 -29.18 -46.51
N GLY A 40 5.73 -29.08 -47.78
CA GLY A 40 4.70 -29.91 -48.41
C GLY A 40 4.40 -29.43 -49.83
N THR A 41 3.33 -29.95 -50.43
CA THR A 41 2.91 -29.45 -51.74
C THR A 41 2.26 -28.06 -51.61
N ALA A 42 2.33 -27.27 -52.69
CA ALA A 42 1.70 -25.96 -52.71
C ALA A 42 0.17 -26.00 -52.47
N ALA A 43 -0.49 -27.11 -52.82
CA ALA A 43 -1.92 -27.30 -52.59
C ALA A 43 -2.25 -27.50 -51.12
N GLU A 44 -1.50 -28.33 -50.40
CA GLU A 44 -1.70 -28.61 -48.98
C GLU A 44 -1.38 -27.39 -48.11
N LEU A 45 -0.27 -26.70 -48.41
CA LEU A 45 0.17 -25.52 -47.65
C LEU A 45 -0.71 -24.27 -47.87
N ARG A 46 -1.50 -24.23 -48.96
CA ARG A 46 -2.32 -23.05 -49.29
C ARG A 46 -3.33 -22.75 -48.18
N ASN A 47 -3.92 -23.78 -47.59
CA ASN A 47 -5.01 -23.63 -46.60
C ASN A 47 -4.52 -23.53 -45.15
N ILE A 48 -3.23 -23.74 -44.90
CA ILE A 48 -2.65 -23.72 -43.55
C ILE A 48 -2.21 -22.29 -43.23
N ASN A 49 -3.02 -21.55 -42.49
CA ASN A 49 -2.73 -20.16 -42.11
C ASN A 49 -2.15 -20.02 -40.71
N GLU A 50 -2.43 -20.99 -39.84
CA GLU A 50 -2.02 -21.02 -38.44
C GLU A 50 -1.97 -22.49 -37.99
N ILE A 51 -1.05 -22.81 -37.09
CA ILE A 51 -1.03 -24.09 -36.37
C ILE A 51 -1.49 -23.82 -34.94
N GLN A 52 -2.70 -24.24 -34.61
CA GLN A 52 -3.18 -24.19 -33.24
C GLN A 52 -2.70 -25.44 -32.50
N VAL A 53 -1.79 -25.25 -31.55
CA VAL A 53 -1.39 -26.28 -30.60
C VAL A 53 -2.36 -26.35 -29.43
N GLY A 54 -2.17 -27.32 -28.55
CA GLY A 54 -3.05 -27.53 -27.40
C GLY A 54 -3.06 -26.37 -26.41
N ASN A 55 -3.63 -26.63 -25.23
CA ASN A 55 -3.71 -25.66 -24.15
C ASN A 55 -2.57 -25.83 -23.13
N ILE A 56 -2.26 -24.78 -22.38
CA ILE A 56 -1.48 -24.86 -21.14
C ILE A 56 -2.42 -24.61 -19.97
N ASP A 57 -2.50 -25.55 -19.03
CA ASP A 57 -3.35 -25.46 -17.85
C ASP A 57 -2.54 -24.92 -16.67
N ILE A 58 -2.97 -23.77 -16.14
CA ILE A 58 -2.34 -23.09 -14.99
C ILE A 58 -3.19 -23.20 -13.72
N THR A 59 -4.20 -24.09 -13.70
CA THR A 59 -5.09 -24.26 -12.55
C THR A 59 -4.33 -24.60 -11.28
N GLY A 60 -4.41 -23.74 -10.27
CA GLY A 60 -3.76 -23.93 -8.98
C GLY A 60 -2.23 -23.80 -9.01
N ALA A 61 -1.66 -23.31 -10.12
CA ALA A 61 -0.22 -23.12 -10.24
C ALA A 61 0.29 -22.05 -9.25
N SER A 62 1.42 -22.33 -8.61
CA SER A 62 2.18 -21.42 -7.75
C SER A 62 3.62 -21.20 -8.24
N GLU A 63 3.96 -21.81 -9.36
CA GLU A 63 5.27 -21.75 -10.02
C GLU A 63 5.03 -21.74 -11.55
N ASN A 64 6.07 -21.39 -12.31
CA ASN A 64 6.00 -21.37 -13.76
C ASN A 64 5.59 -22.73 -14.32
N VAL A 65 4.70 -22.72 -15.30
CA VAL A 65 4.23 -23.93 -15.98
C VAL A 65 4.89 -23.98 -17.35
N VAL A 66 5.50 -25.12 -17.68
CA VAL A 66 6.10 -25.35 -19.00
C VAL A 66 5.46 -26.58 -19.61
N ARG A 67 5.02 -26.46 -20.87
CA ARG A 67 4.44 -27.57 -21.62
C ARG A 67 5.07 -27.65 -23.00
N THR A 68 5.51 -28.84 -23.36
CA THR A 68 6.05 -29.13 -24.68
C THR A 68 5.02 -29.87 -25.54
N PHE A 69 4.93 -29.47 -26.80
CA PHE A 69 4.06 -30.04 -27.81
C PHE A 69 4.90 -30.62 -28.95
N ALA A 70 4.65 -31.88 -29.31
CA ALA A 70 5.25 -32.47 -30.50
C ALA A 70 4.57 -31.88 -31.74
N VAL A 71 5.34 -31.23 -32.61
CA VAL A 71 4.83 -30.54 -33.80
C VAL A 71 4.05 -31.49 -34.70
N SER A 72 4.51 -32.74 -34.82
CA SER A 72 3.89 -33.77 -35.66
C SER A 72 2.41 -34.02 -35.35
N ASP A 73 1.99 -33.83 -34.10
CA ASP A 73 0.63 -34.15 -33.64
C ASP A 73 -0.39 -33.12 -34.14
N TYR A 74 0.09 -31.95 -34.59
CA TYR A 74 -0.72 -30.81 -35.02
C TYR A 74 -0.58 -30.53 -36.52
N LEU A 75 0.18 -31.34 -37.26
CA LEU A 75 0.34 -31.19 -38.70
C LEU A 75 -0.56 -32.17 -39.48
N PRO A 76 -1.20 -31.71 -40.57
CA PRO A 76 -1.89 -32.60 -41.49
C PRO A 76 -0.95 -33.60 -42.16
N GLU A 77 -1.51 -34.72 -42.64
CA GLU A 77 -0.76 -35.70 -43.42
C GLU A 77 -0.10 -35.05 -44.65
N GLY A 78 1.14 -35.43 -44.95
CA GLY A 78 1.92 -34.88 -46.07
C GLY A 78 2.66 -33.56 -45.77
N ILE A 79 2.44 -32.96 -44.60
CA ILE A 79 3.15 -31.75 -44.15
C ILE A 79 4.18 -32.09 -43.08
N THR A 80 5.36 -31.47 -43.17
CA THR A 80 6.43 -31.60 -42.17
C THR A 80 6.97 -30.24 -41.77
N ALA A 81 7.41 -30.10 -40.51
CA ALA A 81 8.13 -28.91 -40.07
C ALA A 81 9.63 -29.05 -40.33
N TYR A 82 10.27 -27.95 -40.74
CA TYR A 82 11.70 -27.91 -41.00
C TYR A 82 12.48 -27.68 -39.72
N ARG A 83 13.24 -28.70 -39.28
CA ARG A 83 14.17 -28.66 -38.14
C ARG A 83 13.55 -28.30 -36.78
N THR A 84 12.22 -28.25 -36.68
CA THR A 84 11.50 -28.06 -35.42
C THR A 84 10.63 -29.29 -35.19
N THR A 85 10.89 -29.99 -34.11
CA THR A 85 10.14 -31.19 -33.69
C THR A 85 9.21 -30.90 -32.53
N GLU A 86 9.55 -29.90 -31.72
CA GLU A 86 8.86 -29.55 -30.50
C GLU A 86 8.63 -28.04 -30.43
N ILE A 87 7.54 -27.68 -29.78
CA ILE A 87 7.20 -26.31 -29.41
C ILE A 87 7.03 -26.28 -27.90
N MET A 88 7.66 -25.32 -27.26
CA MET A 88 7.58 -25.13 -25.83
C MET A 88 6.71 -23.91 -25.54
N VAL A 89 5.71 -24.09 -24.68
CA VAL A 89 4.91 -23.00 -24.12
C VAL A 89 5.30 -22.84 -22.67
N THR A 90 5.60 -21.62 -22.27
CA THR A 90 5.96 -21.25 -20.90
C THR A 90 4.96 -20.23 -20.40
N ALA A 91 4.30 -20.51 -19.29
CA ALA A 91 3.50 -19.55 -18.55
C ALA A 91 4.25 -19.16 -17.27
N GLU A 92 4.60 -17.88 -17.16
CA GLU A 92 5.26 -17.29 -16.00
C GLU A 92 4.23 -16.95 -14.93
N ILE A 93 4.36 -17.59 -13.77
CA ILE A 93 3.46 -17.41 -12.64
C ILE A 93 4.23 -16.73 -11.53
N LEU A 94 3.79 -15.55 -11.14
CA LEU A 94 4.39 -14.77 -10.05
C LEU A 94 3.43 -14.66 -8.88
N ARG A 95 3.99 -14.49 -7.69
CA ARG A 95 3.22 -14.30 -6.46
C ARG A 95 2.82 -12.82 -6.35
N TYR A 96 1.59 -12.54 -5.92
CA TYR A 96 1.22 -11.22 -5.48
C TYR A 96 2.08 -10.80 -4.28
N GLU A 97 2.49 -9.54 -4.27
CA GLU A 97 3.20 -8.98 -3.13
C GLU A 97 2.23 -8.27 -2.18
N VAL A 98 2.65 -8.12 -0.93
CA VAL A 98 1.92 -7.34 0.06
C VAL A 98 2.83 -6.23 0.54
N LYS A 99 2.39 -4.99 0.33
CA LYS A 99 3.12 -3.80 0.77
C LYS A 99 2.32 -3.07 1.85
N SER A 100 3.04 -2.55 2.81
CA SER A 100 2.50 -1.77 3.92
C SER A 100 2.68 -0.28 3.64
N PHE A 101 1.59 0.47 3.70
CA PHE A 101 1.57 1.92 3.52
C PHE A 101 1.32 2.57 4.88
N SER A 102 2.26 3.41 5.31
CA SER A 102 2.09 4.22 6.52
C SER A 102 1.14 5.38 6.21
N VAL A 103 0.10 5.52 7.01
CA VAL A 103 -0.93 6.52 6.85
C VAL A 103 -1.03 7.31 8.14
N ASP A 104 -0.98 8.63 8.01
CA ASP A 104 -1.20 9.57 9.10
C ASP A 104 -2.61 10.18 8.97
N VAL A 105 -3.40 10.11 10.03
CA VAL A 105 -4.80 10.52 10.03
C VAL A 105 -5.01 12.02 9.77
N ASN A 106 -4.03 12.85 10.10
CA ASN A 106 -4.16 14.30 9.96
C ASN A 106 -3.81 14.80 8.55
N SER A 107 -3.08 14.00 7.77
CA SER A 107 -2.58 14.40 6.44
C SER A 107 -3.11 13.55 5.28
N SER A 108 -3.42 12.28 5.54
CA SER A 108 -3.67 11.28 4.49
C SER A 108 -5.11 10.80 4.44
N ILE A 109 -5.98 11.24 5.36
CA ILE A 109 -7.39 10.83 5.46
C ILE A 109 -8.30 12.05 5.28
N SER A 110 -9.29 11.92 4.40
CA SER A 110 -10.39 12.87 4.27
C SER A 110 -11.38 12.68 5.42
N THR A 111 -11.69 13.75 6.15
CA THR A 111 -12.60 13.73 7.31
C THR A 111 -13.82 14.65 7.08
N PRO A 112 -14.75 14.27 6.20
CA PRO A 112 -15.97 15.06 5.99
C PRO A 112 -16.77 15.18 7.30
N GLY A 113 -17.39 16.35 7.52
CA GLY A 113 -18.15 16.65 8.73
C GLY A 113 -17.31 17.13 9.93
N LYS A 114 -15.98 17.15 9.82
CA LYS A 114 -15.10 17.67 10.88
C LYS A 114 -15.29 19.18 11.08
N ASP A 115 -15.79 19.57 12.24
CA ASP A 115 -15.91 20.96 12.69
C ASP A 115 -14.90 21.27 13.81
N THR A 116 -13.76 21.84 13.44
CA THR A 116 -12.69 22.23 14.38
C THR A 116 -12.97 23.52 15.14
N ALA A 117 -14.03 24.27 14.79
CA ALA A 117 -14.40 25.46 15.56
C ALA A 117 -15.10 25.06 16.86
N SER A 118 -16.00 24.08 16.79
CA SER A 118 -16.83 23.63 17.91
C SER A 118 -16.23 22.46 18.68
N TYR A 119 -15.36 21.66 18.07
CA TYR A 119 -14.86 20.41 18.65
C TYR A 119 -13.36 20.21 18.50
N VAL A 120 -12.81 19.43 19.43
CA VAL A 120 -11.46 18.85 19.39
C VAL A 120 -11.61 17.36 19.10
N TYR A 121 -10.85 16.87 18.11
CA TYR A 121 -10.87 15.48 17.67
C TYR A 121 -9.54 14.82 18.01
N GLU A 122 -9.59 13.76 18.81
CA GLU A 122 -8.45 12.92 19.11
C GLU A 122 -8.65 11.58 18.40
N PHE A 123 -7.69 11.21 17.56
CA PHE A 123 -7.74 9.97 16.80
C PHE A 123 -6.70 9.00 17.35
N ASN A 124 -7.11 7.76 17.61
CA ASN A 124 -6.23 6.73 18.15
C ASN A 124 -6.36 5.43 17.32
N PRO A 125 -5.25 4.92 16.73
CA PRO A 125 -3.89 5.50 16.73
C PRO A 125 -3.76 6.75 15.84
N GLU A 126 -2.69 7.54 15.94
CA GLU A 126 -2.44 8.68 15.03
C GLU A 126 -1.89 8.23 13.66
N GLN A 127 -1.11 7.16 13.67
CA GLN A 127 -0.52 6.54 12.50
C GLN A 127 -0.80 5.05 12.50
N PHE A 128 -1.02 4.50 11.32
CA PHE A 128 -1.28 3.08 11.14
C PHE A 128 -0.78 2.62 9.79
N SER A 129 -0.68 1.31 9.64
CA SER A 129 -0.13 0.68 8.45
C SER A 129 -1.23 -0.09 7.72
N ILE A 130 -1.52 0.32 6.49
CA ILE A 130 -2.46 -0.37 5.61
C ILE A 130 -1.71 -1.35 4.73
N ARG A 131 -2.12 -2.61 4.76
CA ARG A 131 -1.57 -3.67 3.93
C ARG A 131 -2.39 -3.80 2.66
N VAL A 132 -1.72 -3.69 1.52
CA VAL A 132 -2.33 -3.81 0.19
C VAL A 132 -1.61 -4.91 -0.58
N LYS A 133 -2.38 -5.84 -1.15
CA LYS A 133 -1.93 -6.91 -2.04
C LYS A 133 -2.10 -6.48 -3.50
N GLY A 134 -1.13 -6.78 -4.35
CA GLY A 134 -1.16 -6.44 -5.78
C GLY A 134 0.11 -6.91 -6.49
N LYS A 135 0.21 -6.64 -7.80
CA LYS A 135 1.46 -6.92 -8.54
C LYS A 135 2.57 -6.02 -8.02
N ALA A 136 3.81 -6.53 -8.00
CA ALA A 136 4.95 -5.76 -7.51
C ALA A 136 5.13 -4.42 -8.26
N SER A 137 4.97 -4.44 -9.59
CA SER A 137 5.01 -3.24 -10.44
C SER A 137 3.96 -2.20 -10.02
N ASP A 138 2.74 -2.65 -9.76
CA ASP A 138 1.62 -1.78 -9.42
C ASP A 138 1.79 -1.19 -8.01
N LEU A 139 2.19 -2.01 -7.03
CA LEU A 139 2.47 -1.58 -5.66
C LEU A 139 3.66 -0.62 -5.54
N ASN A 140 4.57 -0.63 -6.50
CA ASN A 140 5.69 0.31 -6.54
C ASN A 140 5.28 1.70 -7.04
N THR A 141 4.18 1.81 -7.78
CA THR A 141 3.62 3.09 -8.22
C THR A 141 2.52 3.61 -7.31
N LEU A 142 1.91 2.73 -6.51
CA LEU A 142 0.88 3.08 -5.53
C LEU A 142 1.47 3.93 -4.39
N SER A 143 0.72 4.94 -3.95
CA SER A 143 1.04 5.79 -2.80
C SER A 143 -0.10 5.79 -1.78
N ALA A 144 0.17 6.25 -0.55
CA ALA A 144 -0.88 6.39 0.46
C ALA A 144 -2.00 7.34 0.01
N ALA A 145 -1.66 8.42 -0.71
CA ALA A 145 -2.63 9.39 -1.22
C ALA A 145 -3.60 8.79 -2.25
N SER A 146 -3.15 7.82 -3.06
CA SER A 146 -4.01 7.13 -4.05
C SER A 146 -5.02 6.16 -3.44
N LEU A 147 -4.93 5.86 -2.13
CA LEU A 147 -5.90 4.97 -1.48
C LEU A 147 -7.27 5.64 -1.28
N GLY A 148 -7.34 6.99 -1.34
CA GLY A 148 -8.61 7.73 -1.19
C GLY A 148 -9.31 7.47 0.13
N LEU A 149 -8.55 7.52 1.23
CA LEU A 149 -9.02 7.15 2.56
C LEU A 149 -10.00 8.19 3.09
N THR A 150 -11.17 7.73 3.51
CA THR A 150 -12.24 8.59 4.02
C THR A 150 -12.75 8.08 5.36
N LEU A 151 -12.92 9.01 6.31
CA LEU A 151 -13.46 8.77 7.63
C LEU A 151 -14.61 9.77 7.88
N ASP A 152 -15.84 9.33 7.69
CA ASP A 152 -17.01 10.19 7.80
C ASP A 152 -17.35 10.53 9.26
N LEU A 153 -17.32 11.83 9.59
CA LEU A 153 -17.64 12.36 10.92
C LEU A 153 -18.96 13.16 10.90
N THR A 154 -19.71 13.12 9.81
CA THR A 154 -20.91 13.93 9.61
C THR A 154 -21.98 13.62 10.66
N GLY A 155 -22.44 14.65 11.37
CA GLY A 155 -23.53 14.55 12.34
C GLY A 155 -23.13 13.96 13.70
N LEU A 156 -21.82 13.76 13.96
CA LEU A 156 -21.33 13.30 15.25
C LEU A 156 -21.14 14.47 16.22
N GLY A 157 -21.52 14.26 17.48
CA GLY A 157 -21.34 15.22 18.57
C GLY A 157 -20.22 14.78 19.52
N VAL A 158 -20.22 15.32 20.74
CA VAL A 158 -19.25 14.89 21.76
C VAL A 158 -19.46 13.41 22.14
N GLY A 159 -18.36 12.67 22.26
CA GLY A 159 -18.40 11.24 22.56
C GLY A 159 -17.25 10.46 21.94
N GLU A 160 -17.24 9.14 22.16
CA GLU A 160 -16.29 8.21 21.59
C GLU A 160 -16.96 7.37 20.51
N TYR A 161 -16.34 7.28 19.34
CA TYR A 161 -16.88 6.56 18.18
C TYR A 161 -15.85 5.61 17.59
N ARG A 162 -16.34 4.51 17.01
CA ARG A 162 -15.55 3.56 16.22
C ARG A 162 -16.08 3.54 14.80
N ILE A 163 -15.31 4.06 13.86
CA ILE A 163 -15.75 4.32 12.49
C ILE A 163 -14.86 3.52 11.54
N PRO A 164 -15.44 2.71 10.64
CA PRO A 164 -14.66 2.00 9.62
C PRO A 164 -14.09 2.99 8.60
N LEU A 165 -12.86 2.73 8.15
CA LEU A 165 -12.21 3.52 7.12
C LEU A 165 -12.68 3.08 5.74
N GLU A 166 -13.08 4.04 4.91
CA GLU A 166 -13.52 3.79 3.54
C GLU A 166 -12.41 4.07 2.53
N PHE A 167 -12.33 3.24 1.48
CA PHE A 167 -11.37 3.35 0.39
C PHE A 167 -12.12 3.76 -0.88
N THR A 168 -12.08 5.04 -1.24
CA THR A 168 -12.91 5.57 -2.34
C THR A 168 -12.19 5.62 -3.69
N SER A 169 -10.85 5.61 -3.69
CA SER A 169 -10.04 5.83 -4.91
C SER A 169 -9.17 4.64 -5.31
N ILE A 170 -9.21 3.54 -4.55
CA ILE A 170 -8.39 2.37 -4.85
C ILE A 170 -8.97 1.56 -6.02
N ASP A 171 -8.11 1.15 -6.95
CA ASP A 171 -8.47 0.26 -8.06
C ASP A 171 -8.60 -1.19 -7.56
N SER A 172 -9.84 -1.65 -7.37
CA SER A 172 -10.15 -2.99 -6.86
C SER A 172 -9.81 -4.12 -7.83
N GLU A 173 -9.55 -3.84 -9.11
CA GLU A 173 -9.11 -4.87 -10.07
C GLU A 173 -7.62 -5.18 -9.93
N LYS A 174 -6.83 -4.19 -9.48
CA LYS A 174 -5.37 -4.33 -9.32
C LYS A 174 -4.94 -4.59 -7.89
N PHE A 175 -5.72 -4.10 -6.93
CA PHE A 175 -5.34 -4.08 -5.53
C PHE A 175 -6.40 -4.73 -4.66
N THR A 176 -5.93 -5.44 -3.64
CA THR A 176 -6.77 -5.99 -2.58
C THR A 176 -6.27 -5.47 -1.24
N VAL A 177 -7.11 -4.72 -0.53
CA VAL A 177 -6.80 -4.30 0.84
C VAL A 177 -6.93 -5.51 1.77
N ILE A 178 -5.90 -5.75 2.58
CA ILE A 178 -5.89 -6.86 3.54
C ILE A 178 -6.30 -6.33 4.90
N GLY A 179 -7.41 -6.86 5.42
CA GLY A 179 -7.94 -6.55 6.74
C GLY A 179 -8.99 -5.42 6.73
N GLU A 180 -9.65 -5.26 7.86
CA GLU A 180 -10.59 -4.17 8.12
C GLU A 180 -9.90 -3.14 9.02
N TYR A 181 -10.02 -1.87 8.64
CA TYR A 181 -9.41 -0.77 9.37
C TYR A 181 -10.52 0.04 10.03
N VAL A 182 -10.54 0.06 11.36
CA VAL A 182 -11.50 0.81 12.18
C VAL A 182 -10.74 1.81 13.03
N TYR A 183 -11.18 3.06 13.02
CA TYR A 183 -10.59 4.14 13.80
C TYR A 183 -11.42 4.45 15.04
N SER A 184 -10.74 4.67 16.16
CA SER A 184 -11.37 5.23 17.35
C SER A 184 -11.15 6.74 17.35
N VAL A 185 -12.24 7.49 17.43
CA VAL A 185 -12.22 8.97 17.50
C VAL A 185 -12.95 9.42 18.75
N THR A 186 -12.30 10.28 19.52
CA THR A 186 -12.87 10.95 20.68
C THR A 186 -13.11 12.41 20.33
N ILE A 187 -14.36 12.85 20.44
CA ILE A 187 -14.81 14.21 20.11
C ILE A 187 -15.14 14.93 21.42
N SER A 188 -14.43 16.02 21.69
CA SER A 188 -14.63 16.86 22.87
C SER A 188 -15.05 18.27 22.46
N ALA A 189 -15.78 18.99 23.32
CA ALA A 189 -16.13 20.38 23.06
C ALA A 189 -14.87 21.26 23.05
N ASN A 190 -14.75 22.14 22.05
CA ASN A 190 -13.68 23.12 22.00
C ASN A 190 -14.01 24.30 22.94
N THR A 191 -13.70 24.15 24.23
CA THR A 191 -13.85 25.23 25.19
C THR A 191 -12.65 26.16 25.09
N THR A 192 -12.76 27.24 24.33
CA THR A 192 -11.87 28.39 24.52
C THR A 192 -12.08 28.87 25.96
N PRO A 193 -11.04 28.93 26.82
CA PRO A 193 -11.21 29.53 28.14
C PRO A 193 -11.69 30.96 27.92
N THR A 194 -12.91 31.25 28.35
CA THR A 194 -13.38 32.63 28.44
C THR A 194 -12.46 33.30 29.46
N PRO A 195 -11.72 34.38 29.13
CA PRO A 195 -11.00 35.12 30.15
C PRO A 195 -12.03 35.57 31.19
N ASP A 196 -11.87 35.09 32.41
CA ASP A 196 -12.73 35.42 33.53
C ASP A 196 -12.48 36.88 33.92
N ILE A 197 -13.15 37.81 33.24
CA ILE A 197 -13.22 39.22 33.65
C ILE A 197 -14.29 39.37 34.73
N THR A 198 -14.06 38.71 35.86
CA THR A 198 -14.69 39.07 37.14
C THR A 198 -13.59 39.52 38.10
N ALA A 199 -12.87 40.58 37.73
CA ALA A 199 -12.12 41.36 38.69
C ALA A 199 -13.15 42.14 39.56
N THR A 200 -13.53 41.56 40.70
CA THR A 200 -14.08 42.34 41.81
C THR A 200 -13.05 43.40 42.19
N PRO A 201 -13.37 44.71 42.19
CA PRO A 201 -12.42 45.72 42.61
C PRO A 201 -12.06 45.49 44.08
N GLU A 202 -10.76 45.28 44.32
CA GLU A 202 -10.16 45.24 45.65
C GLU A 202 -10.46 46.57 46.37
N PRO A 203 -10.95 46.57 47.63
CA PRO A 203 -11.21 47.80 48.36
C PRO A 203 -9.90 48.57 48.62
N PRO A 204 -9.91 49.92 48.64
CA PRO A 204 -8.69 50.69 48.82
C PRO A 204 -8.08 50.44 50.21
N THR A 205 -6.78 50.13 50.21
CA THR A 205 -5.93 49.94 51.39
C THR A 205 -5.97 51.19 52.29
N PRO A 206 -6.16 51.06 53.62
CA PRO A 206 -6.12 52.20 54.52
C PRO A 206 -4.68 52.75 54.64
N THR A 207 -4.57 54.08 54.55
CA THR A 207 -3.37 54.89 54.79
C THR A 207 -2.75 54.57 56.16
N PRO A 208 -1.43 54.32 56.26
CA PRO A 208 -0.78 54.08 57.56
C PRO A 208 -0.62 55.36 58.40
N GLU A 209 -0.99 55.26 59.67
CA GLU A 209 -0.80 56.25 60.73
C GLU A 209 0.68 56.30 61.19
N PRO A 210 1.24 57.47 61.59
CA PRO A 210 2.68 57.61 61.86
C PRO A 210 3.13 56.94 63.18
N PRO A 211 4.42 56.57 63.30
CA PRO A 211 4.90 55.70 64.37
C PRO A 211 5.25 56.46 65.65
N SER A 212 5.21 55.76 66.79
CA SER A 212 5.88 56.13 68.02
C SER A 212 6.40 54.90 68.77
N PRO A 213 7.44 55.07 69.60
CA PRO A 213 8.65 54.27 69.51
C PRO A 213 8.70 53.17 70.56
N THR A 214 9.48 52.12 70.32
CA THR A 214 9.94 51.26 71.42
C THR A 214 11.32 50.70 71.13
N GLU A 215 12.23 51.13 72.01
CA GLU A 215 13.42 50.53 72.60
C GLU A 215 14.11 49.30 71.99
N GLU A 216 15.44 49.46 71.98
CA GLU A 216 16.54 48.52 71.76
C GLU A 216 16.42 47.19 72.53
N PRO A 217 17.10 46.12 72.08
CA PRO A 217 18.40 45.85 72.69
C PRO A 217 19.51 45.33 71.74
N SER A 218 20.72 45.87 71.96
CA SER A 218 22.04 45.23 72.20
C SER A 218 22.37 43.77 71.77
N PRO A 219 23.65 43.43 71.53
CA PRO A 219 24.11 42.90 70.24
C PRO A 219 24.88 41.56 70.25
N GLU A 220 25.00 40.97 69.03
CA GLU A 220 26.11 40.16 68.47
C GLU A 220 26.55 38.83 69.14
N PRO A 221 27.43 37.97 68.54
CA PRO A 221 28.05 37.98 67.19
C PRO A 221 28.09 36.62 66.41
N THR A 222 28.35 36.74 65.10
CA THR A 222 29.25 36.00 64.16
C THR A 222 29.76 34.57 64.43
N VAL A 223 29.76 33.72 63.37
CA VAL A 223 30.89 32.90 62.80
C VAL A 223 30.31 32.12 61.58
N SER A 224 30.61 32.44 60.32
CA SER A 224 31.82 32.18 59.50
C SER A 224 32.09 30.70 59.20
N GLN A 225 31.79 30.26 57.96
CA GLN A 225 32.42 29.09 57.31
C GLN A 225 32.54 29.30 55.79
N GLU A 226 33.79 29.34 55.33
CA GLU A 226 34.32 29.03 53.99
C GLU A 226 35.42 27.94 54.28
N PRO A 227 35.87 27.04 53.36
CA PRO A 227 35.97 27.29 51.94
C PRO A 227 35.68 26.17 50.93
N ALA A 228 35.58 26.63 49.69
CA ALA A 228 35.70 25.87 48.46
C ALA A 228 37.17 25.62 48.12
N GLU A 229 37.48 24.47 47.52
CA GLU A 229 38.55 24.38 46.52
C GLU A 229 38.25 23.28 45.50
N THR A 230 38.50 23.62 44.24
CA THR A 230 38.31 22.85 43.00
C THR A 230 39.70 22.36 42.50
N PRO A 231 39.91 21.80 41.29
CA PRO A 231 40.60 20.52 41.13
C PRO A 231 41.95 20.59 40.37
N ALA A 232 42.66 19.46 40.29
CA ALA A 232 43.69 19.17 39.29
C ALA A 232 43.65 17.65 39.02
N ALA A 233 43.35 17.16 37.81
CA ALA A 233 44.20 17.04 36.61
C ALA A 233 45.06 15.76 36.60
N GLU A 234 45.44 15.35 35.39
CA GLU A 234 46.23 14.17 34.97
C GLU A 234 45.45 12.84 34.80
N SER A 235 45.60 12.07 33.71
CA SER A 235 46.46 12.13 32.51
C SER A 235 45.74 11.50 31.32
#